data_AF-A0A9W8R0L0-F1
#
_entry.id   AF-A0A9W8R0L0-F1
#
_cell.length_a   1.000
_cell.length_b   1.000
_cell.length_c   1.000
_cell.angle_alpha   90.00
_cell.angle_beta   90.00
_cell.angle_gamma   90.00
#
_symmetry.space_group_name_H-M   'P 1'
#
loop_
_entity.id
_entity.type
_entity.pdbx_description
1 polymer ?
#
loop_
_entity_poly.entity_id
_entity_poly.type
_entity_poly.pdbx_seq_one_letter_code
_entity_poly.pdbx_strand_id
1 'polypeptide(L)'
;FTVNAGSNDCIQDFQIEALGLRMENMIEFLWQANSASVVILSTLLVNRDKDINSRVMDANDQLRKLTELKAREGKKIVLADMNSSRGPQLDDLVDGTHPNDDGYKKMAAIWFDATRRAREKGFL
;
A
#
# COMPACT_ATOMS: atom_id res chain seq x y z
N PHE A 1 6.82 9.61 -4.34
CA PHE A 1 7.17 8.37 -3.62
C PHE A 1 6.09 7.32 -3.85
N THR A 2 6.48 6.10 -4.20
CA THR A 2 5.61 4.92 -4.19
C THR A 2 5.98 4.06 -2.98
N VAL A 3 5.00 3.65 -2.18
CA VAL A 3 5.23 2.96 -0.91
C VAL A 3 4.43 1.66 -0.85
N ASN A 4 5.15 0.53 -0.78
CA ASN A 4 4.63 -0.80 -0.42
C ASN A 4 5.50 -1.34 0.71
N ALA A 5 5.00 -1.28 1.95
CA ALA A 5 5.71 -1.74 3.13
C ALA A 5 4.70 -2.12 4.23
N GLY A 6 5.01 -3.18 4.98
CA GLY A 6 4.17 -3.72 6.05
C GLY A 6 4.03 -5.25 6.04
N SER A 7 4.35 -5.92 4.93
CA SER A 7 4.26 -7.39 4.85
C SER A 7 5.16 -8.08 5.88
N ASN A 8 6.35 -7.54 6.14
CA ASN A 8 7.26 -8.07 7.16
C ASN A 8 6.69 -7.87 8.57
N ASP A 9 6.06 -6.73 8.86
CA ASP A 9 5.35 -6.52 10.12
C ASP A 9 4.27 -7.60 10.32
N CYS A 10 3.50 -7.93 9.28
CA CYS A 10 2.51 -9.00 9.32
C CYS A 10 3.14 -10.38 9.53
N ILE A 11 4.27 -10.69 8.89
CA ILE A 11 4.99 -11.96 9.08
C ILE A 11 5.51 -12.09 10.52
N GLN A 12 6.01 -11.00 11.08
CA GLN A 12 6.68 -10.96 12.39
C GLN A 12 5.74 -10.68 13.57
N ASP A 13 4.44 -10.51 13.31
CA ASP A 13 3.46 -10.05 14.31
C ASP A 13 3.80 -8.71 14.96
N PHE A 14 4.47 -7.82 14.23
CA PHE A 14 5.05 -6.64 14.83
C PHE A 14 4.06 -5.49 14.93
N GLN A 15 3.45 -5.34 16.11
CA GLN A 15 2.65 -4.17 16.48
C GLN A 15 1.60 -3.81 15.40
N ILE A 16 0.83 -4.80 14.94
CA ILE A 16 -0.11 -4.63 13.82
C ILE A 16 -1.12 -3.53 14.06
N GLU A 17 -1.62 -3.39 15.29
CA GLU A 17 -2.57 -2.34 15.69
C GLU A 17 -2.03 -0.90 15.50
N ALA A 18 -0.71 -0.73 15.54
CA ALA A 18 -0.04 0.57 15.38
C ALA A 18 0.58 0.78 13.99
N LEU A 19 0.38 -0.15 13.05
CA LEU A 19 1.00 -0.10 11.71
C LEU A 19 0.61 1.17 10.95
N GLY A 20 -0.66 1.55 11.00
CA GLY A 20 -1.17 2.77 10.37
C GLY A 20 -0.48 4.03 10.89
N LEU A 21 -0.27 4.13 12.20
CA LEU A 21 0.43 5.26 12.83
C LEU A 21 1.92 5.30 12.44
N ARG A 22 2.60 4.15 12.38
CA ARG A 22 3.99 4.08 11.91
C ARG A 22 4.11 4.51 10.44
N MET A 23 3.17 4.05 9.60
CA MET A 23 3.10 4.46 8.20
C MET A 23 2.84 5.96 8.07
N GLU A 24 1.92 6.51 8.86
CA GLU A 24 1.63 7.95 8.93
C GLU A 24 2.89 8.76 9.24
N ASN A 25 3.63 8.39 10.28
CA ASN A 25 4.86 9.08 10.65
C ASN A 25 5.89 9.07 9.51
N MET A 26 6.03 7.94 8.80
CA MET A 26 6.94 7.84 7.66
C MET A 26 6.49 8.75 6.50
N ILE A 27 5.21 8.76 6.13
CA ILE A 27 4.73 9.61 5.02
C ILE A 27 4.75 11.10 5.38
N GLU A 28 4.48 11.47 6.63
CA GLU A 28 4.62 12.85 7.11
C GLU A 28 6.07 13.30 7.05
N PHE A 29 7.03 12.44 7.41
CA PHE A 29 8.45 12.72 7.22
C PHE A 29 8.81 13.01 5.75
N LEU A 30 8.25 12.24 4.79
CA LEU A 30 8.47 12.50 3.35
C LEU A 30 7.95 13.88 2.92
N TRP A 31 6.79 14.30 3.44
CA TRP A 31 6.25 15.65 3.16
C TRP A 31 6.97 16.76 3.90
N GLN A 32 7.54 16.50 5.07
CA GLN A 32 8.42 17.46 5.75
C GLN A 32 9.71 17.68 4.96
N ALA A 33 10.30 16.62 4.40
CA ALA A 33 11.48 16.71 3.57
C ALA A 33 11.21 17.44 2.24
N ASN A 34 10.04 17.23 1.63
CA ASN A 34 9.58 18.00 0.48
C ASN A 34 8.05 18.04 0.40
N SER A 35 7.48 19.20 0.71
CA SER A 35 6.03 19.43 0.79
C SER A 35 5.32 19.33 -0.55
N ALA A 36 6.04 19.45 -1.67
CA ALA A 36 5.47 19.30 -3.01
C ALA A 36 5.30 17.83 -3.43
N SER A 37 5.90 16.89 -2.68
CA SER A 37 5.95 15.46 -3.02
C SER A 37 4.56 14.82 -3.09
N VAL A 38 4.40 13.94 -4.06
CA VAL A 38 3.23 13.05 -4.19
C VAL A 38 3.55 11.70 -3.59
N VAL A 39 2.67 11.19 -2.73
CA VAL A 39 2.74 9.84 -2.18
C VAL A 39 1.71 8.96 -2.87
N ILE A 40 2.14 7.82 -3.40
CA ILE A 40 1.25 6.76 -3.83
C ILE A 40 1.45 5.61 -2.85
N LEU A 41 0.46 5.39 -1.98
CA LEU A 41 0.52 4.37 -0.94
C LEU A 41 -0.26 3.14 -1.42
N SER A 42 0.37 1.98 -1.43
CA SER A 42 -0.34 0.73 -1.75
C SER A 42 -0.80 -0.01 -0.52
N THR A 43 -1.90 -0.75 -0.64
CA THR A 43 -2.18 -1.89 0.25
C THR A 43 -1.14 -3.00 0.03
N LEU A 44 -0.95 -3.84 1.05
CA LEU A 44 -0.15 -5.05 1.03
C LEU A 44 -0.81 -6.11 0.14
N LEU A 45 0.00 -7.02 -0.41
CA LEU A 45 -0.49 -8.15 -1.18
C LEU A 45 -1.12 -9.21 -0.28
N VAL A 46 -1.90 -10.12 -0.86
CA VAL A 46 -2.35 -11.34 -0.16
C VAL A 46 -1.15 -12.16 0.33
N ASN A 47 -1.35 -12.92 1.41
CA ASN A 47 -0.41 -13.95 1.85
C ASN A 47 -1.08 -15.33 1.82
N ARG A 48 -0.31 -16.38 1.52
CA ARG A 48 -0.83 -17.76 1.47
C ARG A 48 -1.10 -18.33 2.87
N ASP A 49 -0.32 -17.92 3.87
CA ASP A 49 -0.57 -18.26 5.26
C ASP A 49 -1.77 -17.46 5.78
N LYS A 50 -2.75 -18.15 6.37
CA LYS A 50 -4.04 -17.53 6.77
C LYS A 50 -3.90 -16.57 7.94
N ASP A 51 -2.99 -16.84 8.88
CA ASP A 51 -2.81 -16.02 10.07
C ASP A 51 -2.01 -14.76 9.71
N ILE A 52 -1.01 -14.89 8.83
CA ILE A 52 -0.35 -13.72 8.22
C ILE A 52 -1.36 -12.93 7.38
N ASN A 53 -2.19 -13.59 6.57
CA ASN A 53 -3.15 -12.90 5.72
C ASN A 53 -4.24 -12.17 6.51
N SER A 54 -4.66 -12.66 7.68
CA SER A 54 -5.56 -11.92 8.56
C SER A 54 -4.95 -10.58 8.98
N ARG A 55 -3.68 -10.58 9.38
CA ARG A 55 -2.94 -9.35 9.75
C ARG A 55 -2.71 -8.42 8.56
N VAL A 56 -2.53 -8.98 7.37
CA VAL A 56 -2.50 -8.22 6.10
C VAL A 56 -3.82 -7.49 5.89
N MET A 57 -4.97 -8.12 6.15
CA MET A 57 -6.28 -7.47 6.03
C MET A 57 -6.42 -6.32 7.04
N ASP A 58 -6.05 -6.54 8.31
CA ASP A 58 -6.07 -5.51 9.34
C ASP A 58 -5.16 -4.32 9.01
N ALA A 59 -3.95 -4.60 8.50
CA ALA A 59 -3.01 -3.59 8.03
C ALA A 59 -3.59 -2.81 6.85
N ASN A 60 -4.18 -3.50 5.87
CA ASN A 60 -4.77 -2.86 4.70
C ASN A 60 -5.93 -1.92 5.03
N ASP A 61 -6.76 -2.27 6.00
CA ASP A 61 -7.82 -1.39 6.48
C ASP A 61 -7.26 -0.11 7.12
N GLN A 62 -6.15 -0.20 7.85
CA GLN A 62 -5.44 0.96 8.37
C GLN A 62 -4.85 1.83 7.26
N LEU A 63 -4.22 1.23 6.24
CA LEU A 63 -3.62 1.94 5.11
C LEU A 63 -4.67 2.66 4.25
N ARG A 64 -5.84 2.04 4.04
CA ARG A 64 -7.00 2.66 3.36
C ARG A 64 -7.50 3.86 4.14
N LYS A 65 -7.78 3.70 5.45
CA LYS A 65 -8.23 4.79 6.34
C LYS A 65 -7.23 5.94 6.38
N LEU A 66 -5.93 5.64 6.47
CA LEU A 66 -4.87 6.64 6.44
C LEU A 66 -4.87 7.43 5.13
N THR A 67 -4.96 6.73 3.99
CA THR A 67 -4.99 7.38 2.68
C THR A 67 -6.19 8.31 2.53
N GLU A 68 -7.37 7.86 2.97
CA GLU A 68 -8.58 8.68 2.96
C GLU A 68 -8.47 9.90 3.88
N LEU A 69 -7.94 9.72 5.09
CA LEU A 69 -7.72 10.80 6.04
C LEU A 69 -6.80 11.88 5.46
N LYS A 70 -5.61 11.47 4.98
CA LYS A 70 -4.63 12.40 4.40
C LYS A 70 -5.13 13.07 3.13
N ALA A 71 -5.93 12.37 2.32
CA ALA A 71 -6.59 12.99 1.17
C ALA A 71 -7.61 14.06 1.60
N ARG A 72 -8.40 13.83 2.66
CA ARG A 72 -9.33 14.84 3.22
C ARG A 72 -8.60 16.05 3.82
N GLU A 73 -7.40 15.84 4.35
CA GLU A 73 -6.49 16.90 4.82
C GLU A 73 -5.82 17.68 3.67
N GLY A 74 -6.09 17.33 2.41
CA GLY A 74 -5.52 18.01 1.24
C GLY A 74 -4.09 17.60 0.90
N LYS A 75 -3.55 16.54 1.53
CA LYS A 75 -2.23 16.01 1.17
C LYS A 75 -2.25 15.38 -0.22
N LYS A 76 -1.13 15.47 -0.95
CA LYS A 76 -0.95 14.85 -2.27
C LYS A 76 -0.73 13.34 -2.13
N ILE A 77 -1.79 12.59 -1.84
CA ILE A 77 -1.76 11.14 -1.68
C ILE A 77 -2.77 10.42 -2.59
N VAL A 78 -2.39 9.25 -3.12
CA VAL A 78 -3.27 8.38 -3.90
C VAL A 78 -3.11 6.93 -3.44
N LEU A 79 -4.22 6.21 -3.25
CA LEU A 79 -4.21 4.78 -2.92
C LEU A 79 -3.94 3.95 -4.18
N ALA A 80 -2.98 3.02 -4.12
CA ALA A 80 -2.78 1.94 -5.10
C ALA A 80 -3.26 0.61 -4.50
N ASP A 81 -4.54 0.27 -4.67
CA ASP A 81 -5.15 -0.88 -3.96
C ASP A 81 -4.77 -2.23 -4.60
N MET A 82 -3.68 -2.81 -4.10
CA MET A 82 -3.15 -4.12 -4.52
C MET A 82 -3.90 -5.29 -3.92
N ASN A 83 -4.56 -5.12 -2.77
CA ASN A 83 -5.44 -6.12 -2.16
C ASN A 83 -6.86 -5.98 -2.72
N SER A 84 -6.99 -6.18 -4.03
CA SER A 84 -8.24 -6.11 -4.78
C SER A 84 -8.31 -7.23 -5.80
N SER A 85 -9.46 -7.41 -6.46
CA SER A 85 -9.62 -8.41 -7.52
C SER A 85 -8.71 -8.19 -8.74
N ARG A 86 -8.13 -6.99 -8.88
CA ARG A 86 -7.16 -6.68 -9.95
C ARG A 86 -5.71 -6.96 -9.56
N GLY A 87 -5.43 -7.14 -8.27
CA GLY A 87 -4.08 -7.34 -7.76
C GLY A 87 -3.66 -8.81 -7.73
N PRO A 88 -2.43 -9.09 -7.28
CA PRO A 88 -1.94 -10.46 -7.10
C PRO A 88 -2.88 -11.28 -6.21
N GLN A 89 -3.20 -12.48 -6.67
CA GLN A 89 -3.95 -13.52 -5.98
C GLN A 89 -3.00 -14.66 -5.55
N LEU A 90 -3.50 -15.66 -4.82
CA LEU A 90 -2.65 -16.73 -4.26
C LEU A 90 -1.84 -17.49 -5.31
N ASP A 91 -2.40 -17.72 -6.49
CA ASP A 91 -1.72 -18.41 -7.60
C ASP A 91 -0.67 -17.54 -8.30
N ASP A 92 -0.67 -16.24 -8.03
CA ASP A 92 0.37 -15.32 -8.47
C ASP A 92 1.57 -15.30 -7.50
N LEU A 93 1.60 -16.13 -6.45
CA LEU A 93 2.66 -16.15 -5.44
C LEU A 93 3.61 -17.35 -5.58
N VAL A 94 4.91 -17.11 -5.47
CA VAL A 94 5.95 -18.15 -5.58
C VAL A 94 6.19 -18.88 -4.26
N ASP A 95 6.34 -18.14 -3.16
CA ASP A 95 6.67 -18.67 -1.83
C ASP A 95 5.59 -18.39 -0.78
N GLY A 96 4.42 -17.93 -1.24
CA GLY A 96 3.31 -17.52 -0.38
C GLY A 96 3.35 -16.07 0.07
N THR A 97 4.39 -15.30 -0.29
CA THR A 97 4.49 -13.85 -0.02
C THR A 97 4.85 -13.07 -1.28
N HIS A 98 5.85 -13.53 -2.03
CA HIS A 98 6.39 -12.81 -3.18
C HIS A 98 5.66 -13.20 -4.47
N PRO A 99 5.31 -12.21 -5.32
CA PRO A 99 4.70 -12.46 -6.62
C PRO A 99 5.62 -13.19 -7.60
N ASN A 100 5.02 -13.92 -8.53
CA ASN A 100 5.62 -14.31 -9.80
C ASN A 100 5.50 -13.17 -10.83
N ASP A 101 5.95 -13.41 -12.07
CA ASP A 101 5.91 -12.41 -13.14
C ASP A 101 4.50 -11.87 -13.42
N ASP A 102 3.46 -12.72 -13.37
CA ASP A 102 2.09 -12.30 -13.63
C ASP A 102 1.52 -11.46 -12.47
N GLY A 103 1.87 -11.80 -11.23
CA GLY A 103 1.59 -10.96 -10.07
C GLY A 103 2.29 -9.60 -10.15
N TYR A 104 3.56 -9.56 -10.54
CA TYR A 104 4.26 -8.28 -10.75
C TYR A 104 3.65 -7.44 -11.89
N LYS A 105 3.17 -8.05 -12.97
CA LYS A 105 2.42 -7.34 -14.03
C LYS A 105 1.13 -6.71 -13.48
N LYS A 106 0.39 -7.41 -12.62
CA LYS A 106 -0.81 -6.87 -11.95
C LYS A 106 -0.47 -5.68 -11.06
N MET A 107 0.61 -5.79 -10.27
CA MET A 107 1.10 -4.65 -9.47
C MET A 107 1.47 -3.46 -10.34
N ALA A 108 2.20 -3.68 -11.44
CA ALA A 108 2.61 -2.62 -12.35
C ALA A 108 1.40 -1.88 -12.95
N ALA A 109 0.35 -2.59 -13.34
CA ALA A 109 -0.88 -1.98 -13.84
C ALA A 109 -1.56 -1.09 -12.77
N ILE A 110 -1.61 -1.55 -11.52
CA ILE A 110 -2.22 -0.78 -10.42
C ILE A 110 -1.40 0.46 -10.07
N TRP A 111 -0.06 0.34 -10.05
CA TRP A 111 0.83 1.49 -9.88
C TRP A 111 0.65 2.53 -10.98
N PHE A 112 0.58 2.08 -12.23
CA PHE A 112 0.38 2.95 -13.38
C PHE A 112 -0.96 3.70 -13.28
N ASP A 113 -2.05 3.00 -12.95
CA ASP A 113 -3.37 3.62 -12.76
C ASP A 113 -3.39 4.63 -11.61
N ALA A 114 -2.71 4.34 -10.49
CA ALA A 114 -2.61 5.27 -9.38
C ALA A 114 -1.79 6.51 -9.74
N THR A 115 -0.72 6.34 -10.53
CA THR A 115 0.10 7.45 -11.05
C THR A 115 -0.70 8.32 -12.02
N ARG A 116 -1.48 7.70 -12.91
CA ARG A 116 -2.40 8.43 -13.80
C ARG A 116 -3.42 9.25 -13.01
N ARG A 117 -4.05 8.66 -11.99
CA ARG A 117 -4.98 9.39 -11.10
C ARG A 117 -4.31 10.55 -10.35
N ALA A 118 -3.05 10.40 -9.94
CA ALA A 118 -2.30 11.49 -9.33
C ALA A 118 -2.11 12.65 -10.32
N ARG A 119 -1.79 12.34 -11.59
CA ARG A 119 -1.72 13.35 -12.66
C ARG A 119 -3.05 14.04 -12.93
N GLU A 120 -4.15 13.28 -13.00
CA GLU A 120 -5.49 13.83 -13.21
C GLU A 120 -5.95 14.76 -12.07
N LYS A 121 -5.45 14.53 -10.86
CA LYS A 121 -5.64 15.43 -9.70
C LYS A 121 -4.74 16.68 -9.73
N GLY A 122 -3.86 16.81 -10.73
CA GLY A 122 -2.88 17.89 -10.80
C GLY A 122 -1.74 17.77 -9.78
N PHE A 123 -1.47 16.56 -9.26
CA PHE A 123 -0.37 16.36 -8.31
C PHE A 123 0.99 16.23 -8.99
N LEU A 124 1.00 15.75 -10.25
CA LEU A 124 2.18 15.45 -11.10
C LEU A 124 2.18 16.27 -12.39
#